data_AF-A0A957X1C0-F1
#
_entry.id   AF-A0A957X1C0-F1
#
_cell.length_a   1.000
_cell.length_b   1.000
_cell.length_c   1.000
_cell.angle_alpha   90.00
_cell.angle_beta   90.00
_cell.angle_gamma   90.00
#
_symmetry.space_group_name_H-M   'P 1'
#
loop_
_entity.id
_entity.type
_entity.pdbx_description
1 polymer ?
#
loop_
_entity_poly.entity_id
_entity_poly.type
_entity_poly.pdbx_seq_one_letter_code
_entity_poly.pdbx_strand_id
1 'polypeptide(L)'
;MIPDVTIFGRDDCKKARVYQRALEERGVPYHFAAINQDPEAAAALAALYVDGALKAPTLLIKGRRLRNPTIHDLEKVLARADLFDPGLVHEEKSQRFVRYMAPSDAFVSYRWRDGKMILGHIEVDPSLRGAGLGTRLATEVFNCLQESPHAIRLTCPFLRRVAMTRPDWRAKFQVHVNSINTIAGGT
;
A
#
# COMPACT_ATOMS: atom_id res chain seq x y z
N MET A 1 7.53 3.66 -27.50
CA MET A 1 6.38 3.32 -26.61
C MET A 1 6.31 4.40 -25.55
N ILE A 2 5.15 5.00 -25.31
CA ILE A 2 4.98 6.00 -24.24
C ILE A 2 4.87 5.23 -22.90
N PRO A 3 5.59 5.64 -21.84
CA PRO A 3 5.46 5.05 -20.51
C PRO A 3 4.03 5.07 -19.96
N ASP A 4 3.73 4.18 -19.01
CA ASP A 4 2.43 4.11 -18.33
C ASP A 4 2.11 5.31 -17.42
N VAL A 5 3.11 6.17 -17.16
CA VAL A 5 2.98 7.38 -16.35
C VAL A 5 3.27 8.62 -17.20
N THR A 6 2.32 9.53 -17.25
CA THR A 6 2.51 10.87 -17.86
C THR A 6 2.31 11.95 -16.81
N ILE A 7 3.24 12.90 -16.73
CA ILE A 7 3.09 14.13 -15.94
C ILE A 7 2.80 15.28 -16.92
N PHE A 8 1.60 15.83 -16.87
CA PHE A 8 1.29 17.11 -17.50
C PHE A 8 1.68 18.23 -16.54
N GLY A 9 2.64 19.05 -16.96
CA GLY A 9 3.18 20.13 -16.14
C GLY A 9 3.77 21.24 -16.98
N ARG A 10 4.11 22.34 -16.30
CA ARG A 10 4.98 23.36 -16.89
C ARG A 10 6.43 23.08 -16.47
N ASP A 11 7.38 23.34 -17.35
CA ASP A 11 8.82 23.18 -17.10
C ASP A 11 9.35 24.06 -15.95
N ASP A 12 8.72 25.22 -15.74
CA ASP A 12 8.99 26.18 -14.67
C ASP A 12 8.27 25.84 -13.34
N CYS A 13 7.43 24.80 -13.31
CA CYS A 13 6.62 24.46 -12.15
C CYS A 13 7.38 23.61 -11.14
N LYS A 14 7.64 24.18 -9.95
CA LYS A 14 8.28 23.48 -8.82
C LYS A 14 7.60 22.15 -8.48
N LYS A 15 6.27 22.10 -8.44
CA LYS A 15 5.53 20.87 -8.13
C LYS A 15 5.69 19.78 -9.19
N ALA A 16 5.74 20.17 -10.47
CA ALA A 16 5.99 19.21 -11.55
C ALA A 16 7.37 18.57 -11.41
N ARG A 17 8.40 19.35 -11.03
CA ARG A 17 9.75 18.85 -10.74
C ARG A 17 9.79 17.91 -9.53
N VAL A 18 8.96 18.15 -8.51
CA VAL A 18 8.83 17.25 -7.36
C VAL A 18 8.32 15.87 -7.80
N TYR A 19 7.32 15.80 -8.69
CA TYR A 19 6.84 14.50 -9.20
C TYR A 19 7.85 13.80 -10.09
N GLN A 20 8.54 14.53 -10.98
CA GLN A 20 9.62 13.97 -11.81
C GLN A 20 10.68 13.30 -10.94
N ARG A 21 11.21 14.04 -9.95
CA ARG A 21 12.19 13.50 -9.00
C ARG A 21 11.66 12.29 -8.23
N ALA A 22 10.41 12.36 -7.77
CA ALA A 22 9.82 11.24 -7.03
C ALA A 22 9.73 9.97 -7.89
N LEU A 23 9.41 10.09 -9.18
CA LEU A 23 9.39 8.94 -10.10
C LEU A 23 10.81 8.44 -10.41
N GLU A 24 11.77 9.34 -10.62
CA GLU A 24 13.19 9.01 -10.84
C GLU A 24 13.80 8.24 -9.67
N GLU A 25 13.63 8.74 -8.44
CA GLU A 25 14.12 8.09 -7.21
C GLU A 25 13.53 6.69 -7.01
N ARG A 26 12.36 6.42 -7.60
CA ARG A 26 11.65 5.14 -7.51
C ARG A 26 11.90 4.24 -8.72
N GLY A 27 12.68 4.71 -9.70
CA GLY A 27 12.94 3.98 -10.94
C GLY A 27 11.72 3.79 -11.83
N VAL A 28 10.69 4.63 -11.69
CA VAL A 28 9.44 4.53 -12.46
C VAL A 28 9.58 5.32 -13.76
N PRO A 29 9.57 4.68 -14.95
CA PRO A 29 9.62 5.40 -16.22
C PRO A 29 8.39 6.29 -16.40
N TYR A 30 8.61 7.50 -16.91
CA TYR A 30 7.55 8.45 -17.12
C TYR A 30 7.78 9.32 -18.36
N HIS A 31 6.71 9.90 -18.87
CA HIS A 31 6.75 10.95 -19.88
C HIS A 31 6.38 12.29 -19.26
N PHE A 32 7.23 13.31 -19.45
CA PHE A 32 6.91 14.68 -19.06
C PHE A 32 6.30 15.43 -20.26
N ALA A 33 5.02 15.76 -20.15
CA ALA A 33 4.28 16.52 -21.16
C ALA A 33 4.28 18.01 -20.76
N ALA A 34 5.21 18.78 -21.34
CA ALA A 34 5.44 20.19 -21.04
C ALA A 34 4.39 21.10 -21.72
N ILE A 35 3.26 21.33 -21.05
CA ILE A 35 2.08 22.00 -21.64
C ILE A 35 2.30 23.46 -22.05
N ASN A 36 3.38 24.09 -21.59
CA ASN A 36 3.73 25.47 -21.97
C ASN A 36 4.65 25.53 -23.20
N GLN A 37 5.17 24.39 -23.65
CA GLN A 37 6.04 24.28 -24.83
C GLN A 37 5.39 23.46 -25.94
N ASP A 38 4.54 22.51 -25.59
CA ASP A 38 3.91 21.58 -26.52
C ASP A 38 2.38 21.80 -26.56
N PRO A 39 1.85 22.34 -27.68
CA PRO A 39 0.41 22.52 -27.88
C PRO A 39 -0.39 21.19 -27.86
N GLU A 40 0.21 20.08 -28.28
CA GLU A 40 -0.45 18.77 -28.24
C GLU A 40 -0.59 18.28 -26.80
N ALA A 41 0.45 18.44 -25.97
CA ALA A 41 0.38 18.17 -24.54
C ALA A 41 -0.69 19.03 -23.84
N ALA A 42 -0.82 20.31 -24.22
CA ALA A 42 -1.85 21.19 -23.70
C ALA A 42 -3.25 20.71 -24.11
N ALA A 43 -3.45 20.37 -25.39
CA ALA A 43 -4.72 19.84 -25.89
C ALA A 43 -5.09 18.50 -25.21
N ALA A 44 -4.11 17.60 -25.03
CA ALA A 44 -4.30 16.34 -24.32
C ALA A 44 -4.71 16.56 -22.86
N LEU A 45 -4.10 17.51 -22.16
CA LEU A 45 -4.51 17.88 -20.79
C LEU A 45 -5.92 18.47 -20.77
N ALA A 46 -6.25 19.37 -21.71
CA ALA A 46 -7.57 19.99 -21.79
C ALA A 46 -8.66 18.93 -21.98
N ALA A 47 -8.43 17.94 -22.86
CA ALA A 47 -9.36 16.85 -23.12
C ALA A 47 -9.64 15.97 -21.87
N LEU A 48 -8.78 16.01 -20.85
CA LEU A 48 -9.05 15.33 -19.59
C LEU A 48 -10.17 15.98 -18.79
N TYR A 49 -10.52 17.24 -19.03
CA TYR A 49 -11.48 18.00 -18.22
C TYR A 49 -12.66 18.49 -19.05
N VAL A 50 -13.87 18.39 -18.50
CA VAL A 50 -15.11 18.84 -19.15
C VAL A 50 -15.06 20.33 -19.49
N ASP A 51 -14.43 21.15 -18.64
CA ASP A 51 -14.26 22.59 -18.84
C ASP A 51 -13.05 22.97 -19.71
N GLY A 52 -12.29 21.98 -20.20
CA GLY A 52 -11.09 22.22 -21.01
C GLY A 52 -9.93 22.90 -20.25
N ALA A 53 -10.06 23.12 -18.94
CA ALA A 53 -9.08 23.88 -18.19
C ALA A 53 -7.77 23.11 -18.00
N LEU A 54 -6.64 23.78 -18.24
CA LEU A 54 -5.29 23.24 -18.07
C LEU A 54 -4.89 23.15 -16.58
N LYS A 55 -5.48 22.19 -15.87
CA LYS A 55 -5.30 21.98 -14.43
C LYS A 55 -3.98 21.25 -14.12
N ALA A 56 -2.85 21.91 -14.32
CA ALA A 56 -1.53 21.36 -14.01
C ALA A 56 -1.10 21.58 -12.54
N PRO A 57 -0.26 20.70 -11.97
CA PRO A 57 0.18 19.43 -12.53
C PRO A 57 -0.91 18.36 -12.44
N THR A 58 -1.04 17.56 -13.51
CA THR A 58 -1.93 16.39 -13.55
C THR A 58 -1.14 15.19 -14.02
N LEU A 59 -1.33 14.05 -13.36
CA LEU A 59 -0.71 12.79 -13.72
C LEU A 59 -1.75 11.85 -14.31
N LEU A 60 -1.35 11.11 -15.35
CA LEU A 60 -2.06 9.94 -15.83
C LEU A 60 -1.22 8.70 -15.53
N ILE A 61 -1.80 7.73 -14.84
CA ILE A 61 -1.14 6.47 -14.48
C ILE A 61 -2.02 5.32 -14.97
N LYS A 62 -1.60 4.60 -16.02
CA LYS A 62 -2.43 3.58 -16.72
C LYS A 62 -3.86 4.08 -17.00
N GLY A 63 -3.99 5.32 -17.48
CA GLY A 63 -5.27 5.98 -17.76
C GLY A 63 -5.99 6.57 -16.55
N ARG A 64 -5.55 6.31 -15.30
CA ARG A 64 -6.11 6.94 -14.10
C ARG A 64 -5.57 8.36 -13.93
N ARG A 65 -6.47 9.33 -13.90
CA ARG A 65 -6.15 10.75 -13.68
C ARG A 65 -6.00 11.11 -12.21
N LEU A 66 -4.92 11.81 -11.87
CA LEU A 66 -4.62 12.37 -10.56
C LEU A 66 -4.25 13.84 -10.69
N ARG A 67 -5.06 14.72 -10.10
CA ARG A 67 -4.77 16.16 -10.09
C ARG A 67 -3.99 16.52 -8.82
N ASN A 68 -2.78 17.04 -8.98
CA ASN A 68 -1.94 17.54 -7.88
C ASN A 68 -1.97 16.63 -6.62
N PRO A 69 -1.69 15.31 -6.74
CA PRO A 69 -1.74 14.38 -5.62
C PRO A 69 -0.64 14.66 -4.59
N THR A 70 -0.80 14.19 -3.36
CA THR A 70 0.36 14.09 -2.45
C THR A 70 1.32 13.00 -2.97
N ILE A 71 2.59 13.01 -2.52
CA ILE A 71 3.53 11.90 -2.86
C ILE A 71 2.98 10.56 -2.37
N HIS A 72 2.38 10.57 -1.19
CA HIS A 72 1.74 9.39 -0.64
C HIS A 72 0.58 8.88 -1.51
N ASP A 73 -0.30 9.77 -2.00
CA ASP A 73 -1.37 9.37 -2.92
C ASP A 73 -0.83 8.86 -4.26
N LEU A 74 0.28 9.45 -4.75
CA LEU A 74 0.97 8.99 -5.94
C LEU A 74 1.49 7.55 -5.76
N GLU A 75 2.19 7.27 -4.65
CA GLU A 75 2.70 5.94 -4.34
C GLU A 75 1.60 4.89 -4.25
N LYS A 76 0.46 5.22 -3.63
CA LYS A 76 -0.71 4.32 -3.58
C LYS A 76 -1.18 3.92 -4.96
N VAL A 77 -1.27 4.90 -5.87
CA VAL A 77 -1.77 4.63 -7.23
C VAL A 77 -0.73 3.89 -8.06
N LEU A 78 0.56 4.21 -7.93
CA LEU A 78 1.63 3.46 -8.58
C LEU A 78 1.65 2.00 -8.12
N ALA A 79 1.49 1.76 -6.82
CA ALA A 79 1.45 0.41 -6.26
C ALA A 79 0.24 -0.41 -6.73
N ARG A 80 -0.95 0.20 -6.74
CA ARG A 80 -2.15 -0.44 -7.30
C ARG A 80 -2.08 -0.63 -8.82
N ALA A 81 -1.24 0.14 -9.52
CA ALA A 81 -0.96 -0.01 -10.94
C ALA A 81 0.18 -1.01 -11.22
N ASP A 82 0.78 -1.62 -10.19
CA ASP A 82 1.93 -2.52 -10.28
C ASP A 82 3.15 -1.86 -10.95
N LEU A 83 3.38 -0.57 -10.64
CA LEU A 83 4.48 0.23 -11.18
C LEU A 83 5.55 0.56 -10.13
N PHE A 84 5.24 0.40 -8.85
CA PHE A 84 6.15 0.67 -7.73
C PHE A 84 5.67 -0.05 -6.47
N ASP A 85 6.54 -0.73 -5.73
CA ASP A 85 6.20 -1.30 -4.42
C ASP A 85 6.74 -0.40 -3.30
N PRO A 86 5.88 0.31 -2.55
CA PRO A 86 6.30 1.13 -1.40
C PRO A 86 6.67 0.30 -0.17
N GLY A 87 6.58 -1.04 -0.21
CA GLY A 87 6.76 -1.85 0.98
C GLY A 87 5.50 -1.95 1.83
N LEU A 88 5.66 -2.43 3.07
CA LEU A 88 4.63 -2.38 4.09
C LEU A 88 4.51 -0.94 4.62
N VAL A 89 3.33 -0.34 4.49
CA VAL A 89 3.06 1.03 4.94
C VAL A 89 2.27 1.02 6.25
N HIS A 90 2.70 1.80 7.24
CA HIS A 90 1.96 1.97 8.49
C HIS A 90 1.04 3.20 8.41
N GLU A 91 -0.26 2.95 8.26
CA GLU A 91 -1.32 3.95 8.20
C GLU A 91 -1.88 4.21 9.59
N GLU A 92 -1.20 5.01 10.41
CA GLU A 92 -1.57 5.28 11.80
C GLU A 92 -3.01 5.83 11.94
N LYS A 93 -3.40 6.76 11.05
CA LYS A 93 -4.73 7.38 11.07
C LYS A 93 -5.86 6.36 10.91
N SER A 94 -5.65 5.33 10.10
CA SER A 94 -6.63 4.27 9.88
C SER A 94 -6.37 3.02 10.73
N GLN A 95 -5.31 3.05 11.55
CA GLN A 95 -4.83 1.97 12.39
C GLN A 95 -4.62 0.67 11.60
N ARG A 96 -3.88 0.77 10.49
CA ARG A 96 -3.59 -0.37 9.60
C ARG A 96 -2.11 -0.43 9.22
N PHE A 97 -1.63 -1.64 8.99
CA PHE A 97 -0.45 -1.91 8.18
C PHE A 97 -0.92 -2.40 6.82
N VAL A 98 -0.49 -1.76 5.74
CA VAL A 98 -1.10 -1.87 4.41
C VAL A 98 -0.04 -2.20 3.36
N ARG A 99 -0.39 -3.10 2.45
CA ARG A 99 0.24 -3.28 1.14
C ARG A 99 -0.73 -2.73 0.09
N TYR A 100 -0.34 -1.65 -0.57
CA TYR A 100 -1.14 -1.05 -1.65
C TYR A 100 -1.03 -1.90 -2.90
N MET A 101 -2.15 -2.43 -3.38
CA MET A 101 -2.15 -3.39 -4.50
C MET A 101 -3.54 -3.55 -5.13
N ALA A 102 -3.59 -4.22 -6.28
CA ALA A 102 -4.81 -4.67 -6.94
C ALA A 102 -5.06 -6.17 -6.68
N PRO A 103 -6.32 -6.66 -6.72
CA PRO A 103 -7.54 -5.89 -6.96
C PRO A 103 -8.04 -5.12 -5.74
N SER A 104 -7.59 -5.47 -4.53
CA SER A 104 -7.81 -4.70 -3.31
C SER A 104 -6.54 -4.66 -2.45
N ASP A 105 -6.38 -3.60 -1.65
CA ASP A 105 -5.25 -3.48 -0.74
C ASP A 105 -5.30 -4.61 0.31
N ALA A 106 -4.14 -5.22 0.59
CA ALA A 106 -4.01 -6.17 1.67
C ALA A 106 -3.61 -5.44 2.95
N PHE A 107 -4.20 -5.80 4.10
CA PHE A 107 -3.90 -5.09 5.34
C PHE A 107 -4.07 -5.92 6.62
N VAL A 108 -3.38 -5.51 7.67
CA VAL A 108 -3.65 -5.90 9.07
C VAL A 108 -4.17 -4.68 9.81
N SER A 109 -5.36 -4.79 10.40
CA SER A 109 -5.91 -3.72 11.24
C SER A 109 -5.61 -3.96 12.71
N TYR A 110 -5.39 -2.86 13.42
CA TYR A 110 -5.24 -2.87 14.86
C TYR A 110 -6.15 -1.82 15.50
N ARG A 111 -6.26 -1.90 16.83
CA ARG A 111 -6.84 -0.85 17.67
C ARG A 111 -6.07 -0.74 18.98
N TRP A 112 -6.13 0.42 19.61
CA TRP A 112 -5.59 0.60 20.95
C TRP A 112 -6.62 0.22 22.01
N ARG A 113 -6.20 -0.53 23.02
CA ARG A 113 -7.02 -0.84 24.21
C ARG A 113 -6.12 -1.10 25.41
N ASP A 114 -6.38 -0.44 26.53
CA ASP A 114 -5.66 -0.63 27.80
C ASP A 114 -4.12 -0.51 27.64
N GLY A 115 -3.67 0.47 26.84
CA GLY A 115 -2.24 0.67 26.54
C GLY A 115 -1.61 -0.38 25.61
N LYS A 116 -2.41 -1.30 25.05
CA LYS A 116 -1.96 -2.38 24.17
C LYS A 116 -2.43 -2.16 22.74
N MET A 117 -1.57 -2.54 21.79
CA MET A 117 -1.94 -2.62 20.37
C MET A 117 -2.58 -3.99 20.09
N ILE A 118 -3.86 -4.00 19.72
CA ILE A 118 -4.63 -5.22 19.48
C ILE A 118 -4.75 -5.44 17.97
N LEU A 119 -4.06 -6.43 17.41
CA LEU A 119 -4.18 -6.80 15.99
C LEU A 119 -5.41 -7.70 15.81
N GLY A 120 -6.42 -7.13 15.17
CA GLY A 120 -7.79 -7.64 15.17
C GLY A 120 -8.15 -8.46 13.94
N HIS A 121 -7.62 -8.07 12.78
CA HIS A 121 -8.04 -8.62 11.50
C HIS A 121 -6.91 -8.56 10.48
N ILE A 122 -6.90 -9.50 9.55
CA ILE A 122 -6.05 -9.48 8.35
C ILE A 122 -6.96 -9.71 7.14
N GLU A 123 -6.78 -8.89 6.11
CA GLU A 123 -7.55 -8.94 4.88
C GLU A 123 -6.60 -9.06 3.69
N VAL A 124 -6.97 -9.93 2.76
CA VAL A 124 -6.37 -10.10 1.44
C VAL A 124 -7.52 -10.42 0.50
N ASP A 125 -7.47 -9.90 -0.73
CA ASP A 125 -8.49 -10.18 -1.73
C ASP A 125 -8.79 -11.69 -1.85
N PRO A 126 -10.08 -12.12 -1.81
CA PRO A 126 -10.45 -13.51 -1.98
C PRO A 126 -9.91 -14.16 -3.25
N SER A 127 -9.73 -13.41 -4.34
CA SER A 127 -9.18 -13.92 -5.61
C SER A 127 -7.71 -14.33 -5.49
N LEU A 128 -7.00 -13.88 -4.45
CA LEU A 128 -5.59 -14.17 -4.19
C LEU A 128 -5.40 -15.22 -3.07
N ARG A 129 -6.48 -15.89 -2.64
CA ARG A 129 -6.39 -16.98 -1.66
C ARG A 129 -5.52 -18.12 -2.19
N GLY A 130 -4.81 -18.77 -1.27
CA GLY A 130 -3.88 -19.87 -1.60
C GLY A 130 -2.51 -19.42 -2.11
N ALA A 131 -2.33 -18.16 -2.50
CA ALA A 131 -1.03 -17.63 -2.96
C ALA A 131 -0.01 -17.35 -1.83
N GLY A 132 -0.36 -17.64 -0.58
CA GLY A 132 0.49 -17.38 0.60
C GLY A 132 0.59 -15.90 1.01
N LEU A 133 -0.12 -15.00 0.33
CA LEU A 133 -0.04 -13.55 0.55
C LEU A 133 -0.40 -13.13 1.99
N GLY A 134 -1.42 -13.75 2.60
CA GLY A 134 -1.78 -13.48 3.99
C GLY A 134 -0.67 -13.84 4.99
N THR A 135 0.03 -14.96 4.76
CA THR A 135 1.18 -15.35 5.60
C THR A 135 2.36 -14.40 5.41
N ARG A 136 2.62 -13.96 4.17
CA ARG A 136 3.67 -12.97 3.88
C ARG A 136 3.37 -11.64 4.55
N LEU A 137 2.16 -11.10 4.40
CA LEU A 137 1.74 -9.87 5.05
C LEU A 137 1.83 -9.96 6.58
N ALA A 138 1.34 -11.04 7.19
CA ALA A 138 1.46 -11.25 8.63
C ALA A 138 2.93 -11.27 9.09
N THR A 139 3.80 -11.93 8.32
CA THR A 139 5.25 -11.99 8.58
C THR A 139 5.89 -10.60 8.55
N GLU A 140 5.58 -9.80 7.53
CA GLU A 140 6.09 -8.43 7.40
C GLU A 140 5.65 -7.56 8.58
N VAL A 141 4.37 -7.63 8.95
CA VAL A 141 3.82 -6.92 10.11
C VAL A 141 4.50 -7.36 11.41
N PHE A 142 4.73 -8.66 11.60
CA PHE A 142 5.41 -9.15 12.79
C PHE A 142 6.88 -8.74 12.86
N ASN A 143 7.60 -8.76 11.74
CA ASN A 143 8.97 -8.27 11.68
C ASN A 143 9.03 -6.77 12.01
N CYS A 144 8.11 -5.96 11.47
CA CYS A 144 8.00 -4.54 11.78
C CYS A 144 7.71 -4.30 13.28
N LEU A 145 6.89 -5.16 13.89
CA LEU A 145 6.48 -5.04 15.29
C LEU A 145 7.41 -5.73 16.29
N GLN A 146 8.45 -6.42 15.84
CA GLN A 146 9.32 -7.22 16.70
C GLN A 146 10.02 -6.34 17.75
N GLU A 147 10.53 -5.19 17.33
CA GLU A 147 11.19 -4.19 18.18
C GLU A 147 10.23 -3.11 18.71
N SER A 148 8.92 -3.27 18.50
CA SER A 148 7.93 -2.30 18.99
C SER A 148 7.98 -2.22 20.52
N PRO A 149 8.01 -1.00 21.11
CA PRO A 149 8.00 -0.81 22.57
C PRO A 149 6.62 -1.10 23.18
N HIS A 150 5.58 -1.21 22.35
CA HIS A 150 4.22 -1.42 22.80
C HIS A 150 3.96 -2.89 23.13
N ALA A 151 3.13 -3.13 24.14
CA ALA A 151 2.56 -4.44 24.37
C ALA A 151 1.55 -4.77 23.26
N ILE A 152 1.73 -5.91 22.59
CA ILE A 152 0.94 -6.32 21.43
C ILE A 152 0.12 -7.55 21.77
N ARG A 153 -1.14 -7.58 21.34
CA ARG A 153 -2.01 -8.76 21.46
C ARG A 153 -2.66 -9.11 20.13
N LEU A 154 -2.60 -10.39 19.78
CA LEU A 154 -3.23 -10.93 18.57
C LEU A 154 -4.59 -11.54 18.93
N THR A 155 -5.68 -10.98 18.38
CA THR A 155 -7.03 -11.58 18.51
C THR A 155 -7.49 -12.26 17.24
N CYS A 156 -6.95 -11.90 16.07
CA CYS A 156 -7.21 -12.62 14.83
C CYS A 156 -6.67 -14.06 14.90
N PRO A 157 -7.50 -15.10 14.70
CA PRO A 157 -7.05 -16.50 14.74
C PRO A 157 -5.96 -16.82 13.70
N PHE A 158 -6.05 -16.21 12.51
CA PHE A 158 -5.05 -16.38 11.46
C PHE A 158 -3.68 -15.83 11.89
N LEU A 159 -3.64 -14.60 12.40
CA LEU A 159 -2.40 -14.00 12.90
C LEU A 159 -1.79 -14.81 14.05
N ARG A 160 -2.62 -15.31 14.97
CA ARG A 160 -2.15 -16.22 16.04
C ARG A 160 -1.52 -17.48 15.48
N ARG A 161 -2.12 -18.10 14.46
CA ARG A 161 -1.57 -19.29 13.78
C ARG A 161 -0.22 -19.01 13.15
N VAL A 162 -0.06 -17.87 12.45
CA VAL A 162 1.23 -17.47 11.88
C VAL A 162 2.26 -17.20 12.98
N ALA A 163 1.88 -16.52 14.07
CA ALA A 163 2.79 -16.25 15.17
C ALA A 163 3.31 -17.52 15.86
N MET A 164 2.53 -18.61 15.86
CA MET A 164 2.94 -19.90 16.42
C MET A 164 4.07 -20.59 15.66
N THR A 165 4.35 -20.21 14.41
CA THR A 165 5.36 -20.88 13.58
C THR A 165 6.80 -20.57 14.02
N ARG A 166 7.02 -19.49 14.79
CA ARG A 166 8.36 -19.10 15.25
C ARG A 166 8.42 -18.89 16.78
N PRO A 167 9.47 -19.37 17.48
CA PRO A 167 9.60 -19.21 18.94
C PRO A 167 9.65 -17.74 19.41
N ASP A 168 10.35 -16.89 18.69
CA ASP A 168 10.49 -15.45 19.00
C ASP A 168 9.15 -14.70 18.93
N TRP A 169 8.34 -14.97 17.91
CA TRP A 169 6.99 -14.41 17.80
C TRP A 169 6.04 -14.94 18.87
N ARG A 170 6.14 -16.23 19.23
CA ARG A 170 5.36 -16.78 20.36
C ARG A 170 5.64 -16.04 21.65
N ALA A 171 6.91 -15.77 21.94
CA ALA A 171 7.34 -15.02 23.11
C ALA A 171 6.88 -13.55 23.04
N LYS A 172 7.15 -12.85 21.94
CA LYS A 172 6.79 -11.43 21.76
C LYS A 172 5.29 -11.17 21.86
N PHE A 173 4.48 -12.01 21.22
CA PHE A 173 3.03 -11.83 21.13
C PHE A 173 2.24 -12.62 22.18
N GLN A 174 2.94 -13.34 23.07
CA GLN A 174 2.36 -14.15 24.14
C GLN A 174 1.24 -15.08 23.64
N VAL A 175 1.50 -15.75 22.51
CA VAL A 175 0.57 -16.73 21.94
C VAL A 175 0.95 -18.13 22.44
N HIS A 176 0.00 -18.79 23.10
CA HIS A 176 0.16 -20.14 23.60
C HIS A 176 -0.55 -21.14 22.67
N VAL A 177 -0.03 -22.36 22.62
CA VAL A 177 -0.74 -23.49 22.03
C VAL A 177 -1.96 -23.75 22.90
N ASN A 178 -3.16 -23.51 22.38
CA ASN A 178 -4.35 -24.01 23.03
C ASN A 178 -4.38 -25.53 22.78
N SER A 179 -4.23 -26.33 23.84
CA SER A 179 -4.47 -27.77 23.80
C SER A 179 -5.97 -28.05 23.64
N ILE A 180 -6.52 -27.82 22.44
CA ILE A 180 -7.89 -28.21 22.10
C ILE A 180 -7.91 -28.74 20.66
N ASN A 181 -7.48 -30.01 20.53
CA ASN A 181 -8.15 -31.05 19.73
C ASN A 181 -7.37 -32.37 19.85
N THR A 182 -7.73 -33.15 20.86
CA THR A 182 -7.46 -34.60 20.92
C THR A 182 -8.75 -35.27 21.42
N ILE A 183 -9.74 -35.36 20.54
CA ILE A 183 -10.98 -36.16 20.70
C ILE A 183 -11.49 -36.38 19.27
N ALA A 184 -11.74 -37.57 18.72
CA ALA A 184 -11.57 -38.94 19.14
C ALA A 184 -11.35 -39.76 17.85
N GLY A 185 -10.37 -40.67 17.85
CA GLY A 185 -10.49 -41.92 17.10
C GLY A 185 -11.18 -42.94 18.01
N GLY A 186 -12.11 -43.70 17.45
CA GLY A 186 -12.99 -44.66 18.13
C GLY A 186 -14.40 -44.43 17.62
N THR A 187 -15.03 -45.33 16.88
CA THR A 187 -14.88 -46.78 16.70
C THR A 187 -15.09 -47.15 15.24
#